data_AF-A0A832AVX6-F1
#
_entry.id   AF-A0A832AVX6-F1
#
_cell.length_a   1.000
_cell.length_b   1.000
_cell.length_c   1.000
_cell.angle_alpha   90.00
_cell.angle_beta   90.00
_cell.angle_gamma   90.00
#
_symmetry.space_group_name_H-M   'P 1'
#
loop_
_entity.id
_entity.type
_entity.pdbx_description
1 polymer ?
#
loop_
_entity_poly.entity_id
_entity_poly.type
_entity_poly.pdbx_seq_one_letter_code
_entity_poly.pdbx_strand_id
1 'polypeptide(L)'
;LGASLQNAIGLDDSKVLNPEGLRFDDEFVRHKILDAIGDMSLLGKHFLGEYESFAGSHHLNHLLTVALLKEPEAFEVLQADVVIEKELAKAYA
;
A
#
# COMPACT_ATOMS: atom_id res chain seq x y z
N LEU A 1 19.96 -9.68 14.57
CA LEU A 1 19.63 -9.31 13.17
C LEU A 1 18.96 -10.51 12.52
N GLY A 2 17.84 -10.33 11.81
CA GLY A 2 16.97 -11.43 11.36
C GLY A 2 16.70 -11.49 9.84
N ALA A 3 17.36 -10.66 9.04
CA ALA A 3 17.22 -10.69 7.59
C ALA A 3 17.88 -11.94 6.99
N SER A 4 17.20 -12.58 6.05
CA SER A 4 17.71 -13.71 5.28
C SER A 4 17.01 -13.78 3.91
N LEU A 5 17.53 -14.60 2.98
CA LEU A 5 16.86 -14.82 1.69
C LEU A 5 15.49 -15.50 1.83
N GLN A 6 15.16 -16.05 3.00
CA GLN A 6 13.83 -16.63 3.26
C GLN A 6 12.76 -15.57 3.55
N ASN A 7 13.15 -14.34 3.90
CA ASN A 7 12.22 -13.28 4.29
C ASN A 7 12.43 -11.94 3.56
N ALA A 8 13.45 -11.85 2.71
CA ALA A 8 13.72 -10.67 1.90
C ALA A 8 14.27 -11.07 0.53
N ILE A 9 14.05 -10.20 -0.45
CA ILE A 9 14.70 -10.30 -1.75
C ILE A 9 16.11 -9.75 -1.62
N GLY A 10 17.12 -10.60 -1.82
CA GLY A 10 18.53 -10.20 -1.85
C GLY A 10 18.91 -9.72 -3.25
N LEU A 11 19.62 -8.60 -3.33
CA LEU A 11 20.12 -8.03 -4.58
C LEU A 11 21.63 -7.83 -4.50
N ASP A 12 22.32 -8.10 -5.60
CA ASP A 12 23.65 -7.55 -5.89
C ASP A 12 23.56 -6.51 -7.01
N ASP A 13 24.70 -5.99 -7.47
CA ASP A 13 24.76 -4.96 -8.52
C ASP A 13 24.15 -5.39 -9.87
N SER A 14 23.89 -6.68 -10.06
CA SER A 14 23.57 -7.29 -11.35
C SER A 14 22.36 -8.22 -11.34
N LYS A 15 22.00 -8.82 -10.20
CA LYS A 15 20.98 -9.88 -10.14
C LYS A 15 20.26 -9.99 -8.80
N VAL A 16 19.14 -10.69 -8.85
CA VAL A 16 18.44 -11.26 -7.70
C VAL A 16 19.22 -12.48 -7.19
N LEU A 17 19.45 -12.52 -5.87
CA LEU A 17 20.22 -13.57 -5.19
C LEU A 17 19.38 -14.75 -4.74
N ASN A 18 18.06 -14.58 -4.64
CA ASN A 18 17.11 -15.63 -4.30
C ASN A 18 17.18 -16.77 -5.34
N PRO A 19 17.47 -18.02 -4.96
CA PRO A 19 17.56 -19.15 -5.90
C PRO A 19 16.27 -19.41 -6.69
N GLU A 20 15.12 -19.13 -6.07
CA GLU A 20 13.78 -19.21 -6.65
C GLU A 20 13.44 -18.03 -7.58
N GLY A 21 14.29 -17.00 -7.61
CA GLY A 21 14.02 -15.76 -8.33
C GLY A 21 12.94 -14.90 -7.65
N LEU A 22 12.21 -14.15 -8.47
CA LEU A 22 11.05 -13.37 -8.02
C LEU A 22 9.78 -14.21 -8.15
N ARG A 23 8.80 -13.91 -7.30
CA ARG A 23 7.44 -14.48 -7.39
C ARG A 23 6.67 -13.87 -8.57
N PHE A 24 6.97 -12.62 -8.89
CA PHE A 24 6.40 -11.86 -10.00
C PHE A 24 7.49 -11.01 -10.65
N ASP A 25 7.43 -10.83 -11.97
CA ASP A 25 8.41 -9.99 -12.70
C ASP A 25 8.42 -8.54 -12.18
N ASP A 26 7.30 -8.08 -11.61
CA ASP A 26 7.07 -6.75 -11.04
C ASP A 26 7.01 -6.75 -9.49
N GLU A 27 7.61 -7.74 -8.83
CA GLU A 27 7.49 -7.93 -7.36
C GLU A 27 7.92 -6.71 -6.54
N PHE A 28 8.93 -5.96 -6.98
CA PHE A 28 9.38 -4.75 -6.27
C PHE A 28 8.29 -3.67 -6.17
N VAL A 29 7.58 -3.41 -7.29
CA VAL A 29 6.50 -2.41 -7.29
C VAL A 29 5.26 -2.96 -6.57
N ARG A 30 4.98 -4.25 -6.67
CA ARG A 30 3.92 -4.88 -5.86
C ARG A 30 4.17 -4.74 -4.37
N HIS A 31 5.41 -4.88 -3.93
CA HIS A 31 5.78 -4.65 -2.52
C HIS A 31 5.57 -3.18 -2.12
N LYS A 32 5.87 -2.22 -3.01
CA LYS A 32 5.58 -0.80 -2.75
C LYS A 32 4.08 -0.49 -2.68
N ILE A 33 3.27 -1.20 -3.46
CA ILE A 33 1.80 -1.13 -3.34
C ILE A 33 1.35 -1.73 -2.00
N LEU A 34 1.92 -2.87 -1.59
CA LEU A 34 1.65 -3.49 -0.29
C LEU A 34 2.03 -2.56 0.88
N ASP A 35 3.19 -1.91 0.81
CA ASP A 35 3.64 -0.89 1.75
C ASP A 35 2.61 0.26 1.84
N ALA A 36 2.17 0.78 0.69
CA ALA A 36 1.20 1.87 0.65
C ALA A 36 -0.16 1.46 1.25
N ILE A 37 -0.66 0.26 0.96
CA ILE A 37 -1.87 -0.28 1.59
C ILE A 37 -1.70 -0.32 3.13
N GLY A 38 -0.53 -0.77 3.60
CA GLY A 38 -0.19 -0.79 5.02
C GLY A 38 -0.17 0.62 5.64
N ASP A 39 0.49 1.57 4.98
CA ASP A 39 0.59 2.95 5.46
C ASP A 39 -0.80 3.65 5.49
N MET A 40 -1.61 3.46 4.45
CA MET A 40 -2.96 4.04 4.37
C MET A 40 -3.92 3.44 5.40
N SER A 41 -3.69 2.19 5.84
CA SER A 41 -4.48 1.57 6.91
C SER A 41 -4.39 2.32 8.24
N LEU A 42 -3.35 3.14 8.44
CA LEU A 42 -3.17 3.99 9.62
C LEU A 42 -4.19 5.14 9.72
N LEU A 43 -4.98 5.39 8.67
CA LEU A 43 -6.17 6.24 8.76
C LEU A 43 -7.21 5.69 9.76
N GLY A 44 -7.12 4.41 10.15
CA GLY A 44 -8.01 3.76 11.11
C GLY A 44 -9.40 3.47 10.57
N LYS A 45 -9.60 3.65 9.26
CA LYS A 45 -10.82 3.35 8.51
C LYS A 45 -10.45 2.77 7.16
N HIS A 46 -11.36 2.02 6.56
CA HIS A 46 -11.26 1.63 5.16
C HIS A 46 -11.25 2.87 4.28
N PHE A 47 -10.26 2.95 3.40
CA PHE A 47 -10.14 4.02 2.42
C PHE A 47 -10.90 3.63 1.15
N LEU A 48 -11.80 4.49 0.70
CA LEU A 48 -12.45 4.35 -0.60
C LEU A 48 -12.08 5.57 -1.43
N GLY A 49 -11.32 5.35 -2.50
CA GLY A 49 -10.79 6.39 -3.35
C GLY A 49 -9.68 5.87 -4.24
N GLU A 50 -9.10 6.77 -5.03
CA GLU A 50 -7.95 6.49 -5.87
C GLU A 50 -6.66 6.91 -5.16
N TYR A 51 -5.63 6.06 -5.23
CA TYR A 51 -4.31 6.34 -4.71
C TYR A 51 -3.31 6.29 -5.87
N GLU A 52 -2.66 7.41 -6.11
CA GLU A 52 -1.57 7.52 -7.09
C GLU A 52 -0.28 7.91 -6.40
N SER A 53 0.83 7.33 -6.84
CA SER A 53 2.14 7.61 -6.26
C SER A 53 3.24 7.45 -7.29
N PHE A 54 4.17 8.39 -7.28
CA PHE A 54 5.38 8.34 -8.08
C PHE A 54 6.59 8.34 -7.15
N ALA A 55 7.38 7.26 -7.17
CA ALA A 55 8.50 7.05 -6.27
C ALA A 55 8.14 7.24 -4.78
N GLY A 56 6.97 6.70 -4.37
CA GLY A 56 6.45 6.81 -3.01
C GLY A 56 7.36 6.20 -1.94
N SER A 57 7.17 6.66 -0.70
CA SER A 57 7.86 6.15 0.49
C SER A 57 6.92 6.19 1.68
N HIS A 58 7.24 5.44 2.75
CA HIS A 58 6.48 5.50 4.00
C HIS A 58 6.34 6.93 4.54
N HIS A 59 7.39 7.76 4.39
CA HIS A 59 7.33 9.15 4.83
C HIS A 59 6.32 9.96 4.00
N LEU A 60 6.31 9.81 2.68
CA LEU A 60 5.36 10.51 1.81
C LEU A 60 3.91 10.03 2.06
N ASN A 61 3.70 8.72 2.25
CA ASN A 61 2.40 8.16 2.59
C ASN A 61 1.90 8.69 3.94
N HIS A 62 2.79 8.81 4.93
CA HIS A 62 2.48 9.44 6.20
C HIS A 62 2.10 10.92 6.05
N LEU A 63 2.84 11.69 5.25
CA LEU A 63 2.49 13.09 5.00
C LEU A 63 1.14 13.23 4.30
N LEU A 64 0.81 12.33 3.37
CA LEU A 64 -0.49 12.29 2.70
C LEU A 64 -1.63 12.03 3.70
N THR A 65 -1.49 11.03 4.58
CA THR A 65 -2.53 10.74 5.59
C THR A 65 -2.71 11.90 6.58
N VAL A 66 -1.62 12.54 6.99
CA VAL A 66 -1.67 13.74 7.84
C VAL A 66 -2.34 14.92 7.13
N ALA A 67 -2.07 15.12 5.84
CA ALA A 67 -2.69 16.18 5.04
C ALA A 67 -4.20 15.94 4.89
N LEU A 68 -4.60 14.72 4.53
CA LEU A 68 -6.02 14.34 4.39
C LEU A 68 -6.80 14.59 5.68
N LEU A 69 -6.28 14.16 6.84
CA LEU A 69 -6.96 14.32 8.13
C LEU A 69 -7.01 15.78 8.62
N LYS A 70 -6.18 16.67 8.07
CA LYS A 70 -6.22 18.12 8.37
C LYS A 70 -7.31 18.85 7.59
N GLU A 71 -7.87 18.24 6.55
CA GLU A 71 -8.90 18.83 5.70
C GLU A 71 -10.19 18.00 5.79
N PRO A 72 -11.04 18.21 6.81
CA PRO A 72 -12.27 17.42 6.99
C PRO A 72 -13.26 17.49 5.82
N GLU A 73 -13.17 18.53 4.99
CA GLU A 73 -14.01 18.69 3.79
C GLU A 73 -13.49 17.86 2.58
N ALA A 74 -12.28 17.30 2.67
CA ALA A 74 -11.67 16.49 1.61
C ALA A 74 -12.13 15.02 1.62
N PHE A 75 -12.89 14.60 2.64
CA PHE A 75 -13.43 13.25 2.74
C PHE A 75 -14.76 13.23 3.49
N GLU A 76 -15.52 12.15 3.30
CA GLU A 76 -16.69 11.84 4.11
C GLU A 76 -16.52 10.49 4.82
N VAL A 77 -17.09 10.36 6.02
CA VAL A 77 -17.10 9.09 6.75
C VAL A 77 -18.45 8.43 6.55
N LEU A 78 -18.45 7.34 5.77
CA LEU A 78 -19.64 6.57 5.48
C LEU A 78 -19.77 5.37 6.44
N GLN A 79 -21.02 4.98 6.73
CA GLN A 79 -21.30 3.69 7.35
C GLN A 79 -21.35 2.60 6.28
N ALA A 80 -20.81 1.42 6.59
CA ALA A 80 -20.72 0.31 5.64
C ALA A 80 -22.08 -0.07 5.02
N ASP A 81 -23.17 0.07 5.78
CA ASP A 81 -24.53 -0.25 5.34
C ASP A 81 -25.07 0.72 4.27
N VAL A 82 -24.46 1.90 4.14
CA VAL A 82 -24.87 2.98 3.21
C VAL A 82 -24.14 2.87 1.86
N VAL A 83 -22.96 2.25 1.84
CA VAL A 83 -22.14 2.13 0.63
C VAL A 83 -22.59 0.91 -0.16
N ILE A 84 -23.13 1.16 -1.35
CA ILE A 84 -23.64 0.13 -2.26
C ILE A 84 -22.57 -0.95 -2.45
N GLU A 85 -22.92 -2.20 -2.12
CA GLU A 85 -22.06 -3.39 -2.15
C GLU A 85 -21.15 -3.49 -3.38
N LYS A 86 -21.55 -2.95 -4.54
CA LYS A 86 -20.81 -3.07 -5.79
C LYS A 86 -19.44 -2.37 -5.81
N GLU A 87 -19.25 -1.24 -5.12
CA GLU A 87 -17.96 -0.55 -5.12
C GLU A 87 -17.02 -1.12 -4.05
N LEU A 88 -17.54 -1.38 -2.85
CA LEU A 88 -16.79 -2.08 -1.81
C LEU A 88 -16.40 -3.50 -2.25
N ALA A 89 -17.27 -4.24 -2.94
CA ALA A 89 -16.95 -5.56 -3.47
C ALA A 89 -15.95 -5.53 -4.64
N LYS A 90 -15.63 -4.37 -5.21
CA LYS A 90 -14.51 -4.29 -6.18
C LYS A 90 -13.19 -3.97 -5.48
N ALA A 91 -13.23 -3.10 -4.47
CA ALA A 91 -12.03 -2.65 -3.76
C ALA A 91 -11.58 -3.61 -2.65
N TYR A 92 -12.49 -4.41 -2.08
CA TYR A 92 -12.27 -5.26 -0.90
C TYR A 92 -12.72 -6.72 -1.05
N ALA A 93 -13.06 -7.19 -2.26
CA ALA A 93 -13.32 -8.62 -2.50
C ALA A 93 -12.05 -9.46 -2.64
#